data_AF-A0A955I407-F1
#
_entry.id   AF-A0A955I407-F1
#
_cell.length_a   1.000
_cell.length_b   1.000
_cell.length_c   1.000
_cell.angle_alpha   90.00
_cell.angle_beta   90.00
_cell.angle_gamma   90.00
#
_symmetry.space_group_name_H-M   'P 1'
#
loop_
_entity.id
_entity.type
_entity.pdbx_description
1 polymer ?
#
loop_
_entity_poly.entity_id
_entity_poly.type
_entity_poly.pdbx_seq_one_letter_code
_entity_poly.pdbx_strand_id
1 'polypeptide(L)'
;MFITPLGHTECLIEIPNNKNELVRILIDSWFSDVCVGDLMARRERVRFDYDTLPKIDYIFISHSHLDHLDPYFLTEFFRYQSPTLLIPETCQFAIDILKRYLPEAKITTMRNNEKILKDGVMIE
;
A
#
# COMPACT_ATOMS: atom_id res chain seq x y z
N MET A 1 -4.75 15.59 -9.18
CA MET A 1 -4.00 14.69 -8.29
C MET A 1 -3.80 15.41 -6.97
N PHE A 2 -4.10 14.73 -5.87
CA PHE A 2 -3.83 15.21 -4.51
C PHE A 2 -2.91 14.22 -3.82
N ILE A 3 -1.99 14.72 -3.00
CA ILE A 3 -1.04 13.92 -2.23
C ILE A 3 -1.18 14.34 -0.77
N THR A 4 -1.51 13.39 0.10
CA THR A 4 -1.61 13.60 1.53
C THR A 4 -0.47 12.86 2.22
N PRO A 5 0.51 13.55 2.82
CA PRO A 5 1.58 12.91 3.57
C PRO A 5 1.03 12.31 4.87
N LEU A 6 1.45 11.08 5.20
CA LEU A 6 0.99 10.33 6.38
C LEU A 6 2.13 9.99 7.37
N GLY A 7 3.37 10.39 7.04
CA GLY A 7 4.57 10.15 7.84
C GLY A 7 5.67 9.54 6.97
N HIS A 8 6.90 9.46 7.50
CA HIS A 8 8.04 8.78 6.87
C HIS A 8 8.10 8.93 5.33
N THR A 9 7.72 7.90 4.57
CA THR A 9 7.52 7.94 3.12
C THR A 9 6.08 7.68 2.70
N GLU A 10 5.19 7.45 3.67
CA GLU A 10 3.80 7.11 3.40
C GLU A 10 3.02 8.32 2.92
N CYS A 11 2.26 8.10 1.86
CA CYS A 11 1.30 9.08 1.40
C CYS A 11 0.08 8.41 0.79
N LEU A 12 -1.06 9.08 0.91
CA LEU A 12 -2.24 8.76 0.13
C LEU A 12 -2.21 9.64 -1.12
N ILE A 13 -2.27 8.99 -2.28
CA ILE A 13 -2.39 9.65 -3.57
C ILE A 13 -3.81 9.45 -4.08
N GLU A 14 -4.47 10.55 -4.45
CA GLU A 14 -5.81 10.53 -5.07
C GLU A 14 -5.73 11.11 -6.49
N ILE A 15 -6.09 10.30 -7.49
CA ILE A 15 -6.01 10.66 -8.91
C ILE A 15 -7.39 10.47 -9.55
N PRO A 16 -8.00 11.49 -10.16
CA PRO A 16 -9.21 11.30 -10.95
C PRO A 16 -8.86 10.50 -12.21
N ASN A 17 -9.61 9.42 -12.46
CA ASN A 17 -9.51 8.67 -13.70
C ASN A 17 -10.21 9.41 -14.87
N ASN A 18 -10.22 8.78 -16.05
CA ASN A 18 -10.89 9.30 -17.25
C ASN A 18 -12.41 9.48 -17.10
N LYS A 19 -13.03 8.89 -16.07
CA LYS A 19 -14.45 9.05 -15.72
C LYS A 19 -14.67 10.03 -14.55
N ASN A 20 -13.62 10.72 -14.10
CA ASN A 20 -13.63 11.62 -12.96
C ASN A 20 -13.94 10.93 -11.61
N GLU A 21 -13.71 9.62 -11.51
CA GLU A 21 -13.75 8.86 -10.25
C GLU A 21 -12.34 8.89 -9.61
N LEU A 22 -12.27 9.05 -8.28
CA LEU A 22 -10.98 9.08 -7.59
C LEU A 22 -10.42 7.66 -7.40
N VAL A 23 -9.26 7.41 -7.99
CA VAL A 23 -8.41 6.25 -7.70
C VAL A 23 -7.50 6.60 -6.53
N ARG A 24 -7.50 5.75 -5.50
CA ARG A 24 -6.73 5.94 -4.27
C ARG A 24 -5.60 4.94 -4.15
N ILE A 25 -4.39 5.44 -4.03
CA ILE A 25 -3.17 4.66 -3.90
C ILE A 25 -2.50 5.02 -2.58
N LEU A 26 -2.32 4.02 -1.71
CA LEU A 26 -1.55 4.18 -0.47
C LEU A 26 -0.12 3.72 -0.72
N ILE A 27 0.85 4.60 -0.51
CA ILE A 27 2.28 4.33 -0.74
C ILE A 27 2.92 3.88 0.58
N ASP A 28 3.74 2.82 0.51
CA ASP A 28 4.66 2.33 1.55
C ASP A 28 4.03 2.17 2.93
N SER A 29 2.87 1.54 2.99
CA SER A 29 1.90 1.63 4.08
C SER A 29 2.35 1.11 5.47
N TRP A 30 3.28 1.80 6.14
CA TRP A 30 3.64 1.56 7.54
C TRP A 30 2.78 2.41 8.47
N PHE A 31 2.00 1.76 9.33
CA PHE A 31 1.08 2.42 10.27
C PHE A 31 1.15 1.86 11.68
N SER A 32 1.90 0.77 11.88
CA SER A 32 2.26 0.25 13.18
C SER A 32 3.15 1.23 13.95
N ASP A 33 2.98 1.28 15.27
CA ASP A 33 3.74 2.21 16.11
C ASP A 33 5.25 1.92 16.12
N VAL A 34 5.61 0.64 15.92
CA VAL A 34 6.98 0.17 15.95
C VAL A 34 7.20 -0.74 14.75
N CYS A 35 8.30 -0.51 14.04
CA CYS A 35 8.84 -1.43 13.07
C CYS A 35 9.98 -2.23 13.73
N VAL A 36 9.67 -3.44 14.19
CA VAL A 36 10.63 -4.26 14.95
C VAL A 36 11.80 -4.72 14.08
N GLY A 37 11.58 -5.00 12.79
CA GLY A 37 12.63 -5.46 11.89
C GLY A 37 13.66 -4.38 11.56
N ASP A 38 13.25 -3.11 11.54
CA ASP A 38 14.14 -1.98 11.21
C ASP A 38 14.58 -1.18 12.43
N LEU A 39 14.15 -1.59 13.63
CA LEU A 39 14.46 -0.92 14.91
C LEU A 39 13.98 0.54 14.95
N MET A 40 12.82 0.81 14.34
CA MET A 40 12.23 2.15 14.23
C MET A 40 10.91 2.25 14.99
N ALA A 41 10.58 3.46 15.42
CA ALA A 41 9.28 3.78 16.03
C ALA A 41 8.71 5.05 15.41
N ARG A 42 7.40 5.04 15.15
CA ARG A 42 6.70 6.21 14.63
C ARG A 42 6.56 7.25 15.74
N ARG A 43 6.94 8.49 15.43
CA ARG A 43 6.63 9.63 16.28
C ARG A 43 5.17 10.03 16.14
N GLU A 44 4.73 10.25 14.90
CA GLU A 44 3.34 10.58 14.57
C GLU A 44 2.56 9.30 14.31
N ARG A 45 1.45 9.12 15.04
CA ARG A 45 0.60 7.94 14.95
C ARG A 45 -0.62 8.28 14.10
N VAL A 46 -0.69 7.67 12.92
CA VAL A 46 -1.90 7.71 12.10
C VAL A 46 -2.78 6.54 12.50
N ARG A 47 -4.07 6.81 12.69
CA ARG A 47 -5.10 5.81 12.99
C ARG A 47 -6.24 6.00 12.00
N PHE A 48 -6.64 4.91 11.38
CA PHE A 48 -7.78 4.89 10.49
C PHE A 48 -9.03 4.54 11.27
N ASP A 49 -10.11 5.28 11.00
CA ASP A 49 -11.45 4.81 11.29
C ASP A 49 -11.92 4.01 10.06
N TYR A 50 -11.90 2.68 10.16
CA TYR A 50 -12.21 1.79 9.04
C TYR A 50 -13.65 1.89 8.56
N ASP A 51 -14.57 2.38 9.40
CA ASP A 51 -15.98 2.55 9.03
C ASP A 51 -16.19 3.75 8.11
N THR A 52 -15.30 4.75 8.18
CA THR A 52 -15.38 5.99 7.39
C THR A 52 -14.28 6.13 6.35
N LEU A 53 -13.27 5.24 6.38
CA LEU A 53 -12.17 5.25 5.43
C LEU A 53 -12.69 4.99 4.01
N PRO A 54 -12.48 5.92 3.05
CA PRO A 54 -12.83 5.67 1.67
C PRO A 54 -12.10 4.43 1.13
N LYS A 55 -12.68 3.82 0.09
CA LYS A 55 -12.05 2.70 -0.62
C LYS A 55 -10.66 3.09 -1.10
N ILE A 56 -9.68 2.28 -0.72
CA ILE A 56 -8.33 2.25 -1.28
C ILE A 56 -8.31 1.23 -2.41
N ASP A 57 -7.86 1.64 -3.59
CA ASP A 57 -7.82 0.78 -4.77
C ASP A 57 -6.51 0.00 -4.84
N TYR A 58 -5.41 0.66 -4.45
CA TYR A 58 -4.05 0.12 -4.55
C TYR A 58 -3.26 0.40 -3.28
N ILE A 59 -2.44 -0.57 -2.88
CA ILE A 59 -1.32 -0.35 -1.97
C ILE A 59 -0.05 -0.58 -2.77
N PHE A 60 0.80 0.44 -2.89
CA PHE A 60 2.08 0.35 -3.55
C PHE A 60 3.18 0.21 -2.51
N ILE A 61 4.02 -0.80 -2.66
CA ILE A 61 5.18 -1.06 -1.82
C ILE A 61 6.43 -0.82 -2.68
N SER A 62 7.34 0.03 -2.23
CA SER A 62 8.57 0.36 -2.95
C SER A 62 9.66 -0.70 -2.78
N HIS A 63 9.79 -1.29 -1.58
CA HIS A 63 10.73 -2.36 -1.25
C HIS A 63 10.35 -3.09 0.06
N SER A 64 11.14 -4.10 0.45
CA SER A 64 10.79 -5.05 1.50
C SER A 64 11.18 -4.66 2.92
N HIS A 65 11.74 -3.48 3.16
CA HIS A 65 11.97 -3.05 4.54
C HIS A 65 10.61 -2.86 5.24
N LEU A 66 10.55 -3.17 6.52
CA LEU A 66 9.30 -3.26 7.26
C LEU A 66 8.71 -1.87 7.62
N ASP A 67 9.51 -0.81 7.50
CA ASP A 67 9.07 0.60 7.48
C ASP A 67 8.42 1.03 6.14
N HIS A 68 8.37 0.13 5.15
CA HIS A 68 7.62 0.30 3.89
C HIS A 68 6.59 -0.82 3.64
N LEU A 69 6.90 -2.04 4.10
CA LEU A 69 6.05 -3.24 4.04
C LEU A 69 5.70 -3.63 5.48
N ASP A 70 4.64 -3.04 6.02
CA ASP A 70 4.20 -3.32 7.40
C ASP A 70 3.21 -4.49 7.45
N PRO A 71 3.64 -5.71 7.85
CA PRO A 71 2.78 -6.87 7.87
C PRO A 71 1.64 -6.75 8.89
N TYR A 72 1.82 -6.01 9.98
CA TYR A 72 0.79 -5.88 11.02
C TYR A 72 -0.33 -4.96 10.54
N PHE A 73 0.01 -3.84 9.91
CA PHE A 73 -0.98 -3.00 9.25
C PHE A 73 -1.69 -3.76 8.14
N LEU A 74 -0.95 -4.40 7.23
CA LEU A 74 -1.56 -5.10 6.09
C LEU A 74 -2.52 -6.20 6.53
N THR A 75 -2.15 -7.03 7.49
CA THR A 75 -3.03 -8.11 7.97
C THR A 75 -4.31 -7.60 8.62
N GLU A 76 -4.27 -6.49 9.35
CA GLU A 76 -5.47 -5.87 9.90
C GLU A 76 -6.29 -5.16 8.82
N PHE A 77 -5.64 -4.38 7.95
CA PHE A 77 -6.28 -3.60 6.89
C PHE A 77 -7.08 -4.47 5.92
N PHE A 78 -6.52 -5.63 5.54
CA PHE A 78 -7.16 -6.56 4.62
C PHE A 78 -8.42 -7.24 5.18
N ARG A 79 -8.74 -7.04 6.46
CA ARG A 79 -10.02 -7.47 7.06
C ARG A 79 -11.17 -6.54 6.72
N TYR A 80 -10.88 -5.29 6.34
CA TYR A 80 -11.88 -4.24 6.07
C TYR A 80 -11.93 -3.85 4.59
N GLN A 81 -10.80 -3.92 3.89
CA GLN A 81 -10.71 -3.60 2.47
C GLN A 81 -9.86 -4.63 1.72
N SER A 82 -9.95 -4.66 0.39
CA SER A 82 -9.19 -5.61 -0.44
C SER A 82 -8.51 -4.90 -1.64
N PRO A 83 -7.59 -3.95 -1.39
CA PRO A 83 -6.87 -3.27 -2.47
C PRO A 83 -5.97 -4.25 -3.22
N THR A 84 -5.58 -3.88 -4.45
CA THR A 84 -4.52 -4.61 -5.16
C THR A 84 -3.17 -4.19 -4.60
N LEU A 85 -2.36 -5.15 -4.18
CA LEU A 85 -1.00 -4.92 -3.73
C LEU A 85 -0.08 -4.85 -4.95
N LEU A 86 0.60 -3.72 -5.13
CA LEU A 86 1.61 -3.50 -6.15
C LEU A 86 2.98 -3.61 -5.48
N ILE A 87 3.79 -4.61 -5.89
CA ILE A 87 5.12 -4.86 -5.30
C ILE A 87 6.18 -4.92 -6.40
N PRO A 88 7.44 -4.52 -6.16
CA PRO A 88 8.49 -4.63 -7.15
C PRO A 88 8.91 -6.10 -7.33
N GLU A 89 9.52 -6.40 -8.47
CA GLU A 89 10.06 -7.72 -8.77
C GLU A 89 11.10 -8.20 -7.74
N THR A 90 11.82 -7.27 -7.13
CA THR A 90 12.79 -7.53 -6.05
C THR A 90 12.15 -8.08 -4.79
N CYS A 91 10.84 -7.87 -4.59
CA CYS A 91 10.06 -8.38 -3.45
C CYS A 91 9.32 -9.70 -3.75
N GLN A 92 9.57 -10.36 -4.90
CA GLN A 92 8.90 -11.60 -5.26
C GLN A 92 9.07 -12.72 -4.21
N PHE A 93 10.21 -12.73 -3.50
CA PHE A 93 10.47 -13.68 -2.42
C PHE A 93 9.42 -13.63 -1.30
N ALA A 94 8.71 -12.50 -1.14
CA ALA A 94 7.68 -12.32 -0.15
C ALA A 94 6.28 -12.78 -0.62
N ILE A 95 6.09 -13.14 -1.90
CA ILE A 95 4.74 -13.46 -2.43
C ILE A 95 4.12 -14.64 -1.68
N ASP A 96 4.87 -15.69 -1.40
CA ASP A 96 4.33 -16.89 -0.75
C ASP A 96 3.86 -16.59 0.68
N ILE A 97 4.62 -15.78 1.42
CA ILE A 97 4.24 -15.38 2.77
C ILE A 97 3.07 -14.38 2.74
N LEU A 98 3.06 -13.44 1.79
CA LEU A 98 1.95 -12.51 1.61
C LEU A 98 0.66 -13.25 1.27
N LYS A 99 0.66 -14.21 0.35
CA LYS A 99 -0.52 -15.02 0.03
C LYS A 99 -0.99 -15.89 1.20
N ARG A 100 -0.06 -16.36 2.03
CA ARG A 100 -0.39 -17.14 3.22
C ARG A 100 -1.15 -16.31 4.26
N TYR A 101 -0.76 -15.05 4.47
CA TYR A 101 -1.35 -14.19 5.50
C TYR A 101 -2.42 -13.22 4.97
N LEU A 102 -2.44 -12.96 3.65
CA LEU A 102 -3.39 -12.12 2.93
C LEU A 102 -4.00 -12.92 1.76
N PRO A 103 -4.78 -13.99 2.03
CA PRO A 103 -5.24 -14.91 0.99
C PRO A 103 -6.12 -14.25 -0.10
N GLU A 104 -6.85 -13.18 0.27
CA GLU A 104 -7.71 -12.42 -0.63
C GLU A 104 -6.96 -11.33 -1.43
N ALA A 105 -5.67 -11.12 -1.15
CA ALA A 105 -4.90 -10.07 -1.79
C ALA A 105 -4.63 -10.40 -3.27
N LYS A 106 -5.11 -9.54 -4.16
CA LYS A 106 -4.62 -9.49 -5.54
C LYS A 106 -3.24 -8.84 -5.52
N ILE A 107 -2.21 -9.58 -5.92
CA ILE A 107 -0.84 -9.09 -5.97
C ILE A 107 -0.43 -8.91 -7.43
N THR A 108 0.03 -7.71 -7.78
CA THR A 108 0.65 -7.40 -9.08
C THR A 108 2.13 -7.09 -8.83
N THR A 109 3.00 -7.86 -9.49
CA THR A 109 4.44 -7.56 -9.49
C THR A 109 4.74 -6.53 -10.56
N MET A 110 5.51 -5.50 -10.20
CA MET A 110 5.97 -4.42 -11.08
C MET A 110 7.47 -4.59 -11.38
N ARG A 111 7.87 -4.38 -12.63
CA ARG A 111 9.27 -4.36 -13.04
C ARG A 111 9.75 -2.93 -13.25
N ASN A 112 11.07 -2.75 -13.21
CA ASN A 112 11.66 -1.44 -13.45
C ASN A 112 11.25 -0.89 -14.84
N ASN A 113 10.75 0.36 -14.89
CA ASN A 113 10.18 1.04 -16.06
C ASN A 113 8.92 0.38 -16.67
N GLU A 114 8.29 -0.56 -15.96
CA GLU A 114 7.02 -1.13 -16.40
C GLU A 114 5.88 -0.15 -16.14
N LYS A 115 5.14 0.19 -17.19
CA LYS A 115 3.94 1.04 -17.08
C LYS A 115 2.71 0.17 -16.97
N ILE A 116 1.97 0.31 -15.88
CA ILE A 116 0.73 -0.41 -15.66
C ILE A 116 -0.44 0.58 -15.71
N LEU A 117 -1.36 0.37 -16.65
CA LEU A 117 -2.63 1.09 -16.70
C LEU A 117 -3.65 0.37 -15.82
N LYS A 118 -4.06 1.02 -14.73
CA LYS A 118 -5.01 0.49 -13.75
C LYS A 118 -6.10 1.52 -13.45
N ASP A 119 -7.36 1.15 -13.63
CA ASP A 119 -8.52 2.03 -13.43
C ASP A 119 -8.41 3.40 -14.12
N GLY A 120 -7.74 3.46 -15.28
CA GLY A 120 -7.53 4.70 -16.03
C GLY A 120 -6.37 5.58 -15.54
N VAL A 121 -5.58 5.11 -14.56
CA VAL A 121 -4.37 5.74 -14.03
C VAL A 121 -3.14 4.96 -14.48
N MET A 122 -2.13 5.67 -14.98
CA MET A 122 -0.84 5.09 -15.33
C MET A 122 0.06 5.10 -14.10
N ILE A 123 0.60 3.93 -13.75
CA ILE A 123 1.56 3.74 -12.67
C ILE A 123 2.86 3.27 -13.33
N GLU A 124 3.97 3.98 -13.08
CA GLU A 124 5.28 3.74 -13.69
C GLU A 124 6.42 3.83 -12.66
#